data_AF-F6PJ74-F1
#
_entry.id   AF-F6PJ74-F1
#
_cell.length_a   1.000
_cell.length_b   1.000
_cell.length_c   1.000
_cell.angle_alpha   90.00
_cell.angle_beta   90.00
_cell.angle_gamma   90.00
#
_symmetry.space_group_name_H-M   'P 1'
#
loop_
_entity.id
_entity.type
_entity.pdbx_description
1 polymer ?
#
loop_
_entity_poly.entity_id
_entity_poly.type
_entity_poly.pdbx_seq_one_letter_code
_entity_poly.pdbx_strand_id
1 'polypeptide(L)'
;MADPEPQRKIPLVPENLLKKRKAYQALKATQAKQALLNKRKLQRGKQIKFKRLEAFVHDAQRKQRDVVRLRRLKVKPRGLEMPEGHPLVFVVRIKDIQGVSRHVKKVIEFLRLHKIFSGVFVKMTASSIKMLRIVEPYVAWGYPNLKSVRELILKRGQTRINKKLVPLTDNTLIEKHLGKFGVICLEDLIHEVYSTGKHFQEMTQFLCPFPLSVARHAAQNKMGFLKEIGKPGYQGETINQLIRQLN
;
A
#
# COMPACT_ATOMS: atom_id res chain seq x y z
N MET A 1 -52.14 -37.73 38.24
CA MET A 1 -52.11 -37.56 36.78
C MET A 1 -52.03 -36.07 36.52
N ALA A 2 -51.12 -35.61 35.65
CA ALA A 2 -50.94 -34.18 35.39
C ALA A 2 -52.16 -33.64 34.63
N ASP A 3 -52.83 -32.63 35.20
CA ASP A 3 -53.93 -31.95 34.53
C ASP A 3 -53.43 -31.23 33.27
N PRO A 4 -54.15 -31.32 32.14
CA PRO A 4 -53.74 -30.68 30.89
C PRO A 4 -53.85 -29.16 31.02
N GLU A 5 -52.77 -28.44 30.72
CA GLU A 5 -52.76 -26.97 30.74
C GLU A 5 -53.89 -26.40 29.85
N PRO A 6 -54.62 -25.37 30.29
CA PRO A 6 -55.71 -24.79 29.53
C PRO A 6 -55.19 -24.17 28.23
N GLN A 7 -55.67 -24.68 27.10
CA GLN A 7 -55.36 -24.14 25.78
C GLN A 7 -55.77 -22.66 25.71
N ARG A 8 -54.77 -21.78 25.55
CA ARG A 8 -54.98 -20.34 25.43
C ARG A 8 -55.82 -20.04 24.19
N LYS A 9 -57.09 -19.64 24.39
CA LYS A 9 -57.97 -19.18 23.30
C LYS A 9 -57.41 -17.90 22.68
N ILE A 10 -56.92 -18.00 21.46
CA ILE A 10 -56.44 -16.85 20.69
C ILE A 10 -57.67 -16.04 20.24
N PRO A 11 -57.76 -14.73 20.52
CA PRO A 11 -58.88 -13.93 20.06
C PRO A 11 -58.94 -13.93 18.53
N LEU A 12 -60.11 -14.24 17.95
CA LEU A 12 -60.32 -14.18 16.51
C LEU A 12 -60.26 -12.73 16.04
N VAL A 13 -59.13 -12.35 15.46
CA VAL A 13 -58.94 -11.02 14.87
C VAL A 13 -59.36 -11.08 13.39
N PRO A 14 -60.18 -10.14 12.89
CA PRO A 14 -60.55 -10.08 11.49
C PRO A 14 -59.30 -9.98 10.58
N GLU A 15 -59.26 -10.81 9.53
CA GLU A 15 -58.11 -10.85 8.61
C GLU A 15 -57.75 -9.49 8.01
N ASN A 16 -58.77 -8.68 7.71
CA ASN A 16 -58.59 -7.35 7.13
C ASN A 16 -57.79 -6.42 8.06
N LEU A 17 -57.95 -6.60 9.38
CA LEU A 17 -57.25 -5.81 10.39
C LEU A 17 -55.78 -6.25 10.49
N LEU A 18 -55.52 -7.57 10.43
CA LEU A 18 -54.15 -8.12 10.38
C LEU A 18 -53.40 -7.70 9.10
N LYS A 19 -54.07 -7.75 7.94
CA LYS A 19 -53.52 -7.30 6.64
C LYS A 19 -53.18 -5.80 6.69
N LYS A 20 -54.05 -4.95 7.25
CA LYS A 20 -53.79 -3.51 7.46
C LYS A 20 -52.59 -3.26 8.39
N ARG A 21 -52.50 -3.97 9.53
CA ARG A 21 -51.36 -3.83 10.47
C ARG A 21 -50.03 -4.21 9.82
N LYS A 22 -50.01 -5.31 9.05
CA LYS A 22 -48.81 -5.78 8.34
C LYS A 22 -48.37 -4.77 7.27
N ALA A 23 -49.31 -4.22 6.49
CA ALA A 23 -49.02 -3.19 5.50
C ALA A 23 -48.46 -1.90 6.13
N TYR A 24 -49.06 -1.46 7.25
CA TYR A 24 -48.59 -0.28 7.98
C TYR A 24 -47.18 -0.47 8.57
N GLN A 25 -46.90 -1.64 9.14
CA GLN A 25 -45.56 -1.96 9.65
C GLN A 25 -44.51 -1.99 8.52
N ALA A 26 -44.84 -2.53 7.35
CA ALA A 26 -43.97 -2.53 6.18
C ALA A 26 -43.67 -1.09 5.70
N LEU A 27 -44.68 -0.23 5.61
CA LEU A 27 -44.51 1.19 5.25
C LEU A 27 -43.65 1.96 6.27
N LYS A 28 -43.85 1.70 7.57
CA LYS A 28 -43.05 2.32 8.62
C LYS A 28 -41.59 1.86 8.57
N ALA A 29 -41.35 0.57 8.29
CA ALA A 29 -40.01 0.02 8.14
C ALA A 29 -39.29 0.58 6.90
N THR A 30 -39.99 0.74 5.77
CA THR A 30 -39.41 1.31 4.54
C THR A 30 -39.09 2.80 4.73
N GLN A 31 -39.98 3.58 5.35
CA GLN A 31 -39.71 4.98 5.71
C GLN A 31 -38.52 5.11 6.67
N ALA A 32 -38.46 4.28 7.71
CA ALA A 32 -37.33 4.28 8.65
C ALA A 32 -36.00 3.96 7.94
N LYS A 33 -35.99 2.96 7.05
CA LYS A 33 -34.82 2.61 6.23
C LYS A 33 -34.40 3.76 5.31
N GLN A 34 -35.34 4.42 4.65
CA GLN A 34 -35.07 5.58 3.80
C GLN A 34 -34.55 6.78 4.59
N ALA A 35 -35.13 7.07 5.76
CA ALA A 35 -34.65 8.13 6.66
C ALA A 35 -33.21 7.87 7.14
N LEU A 36 -32.87 6.62 7.46
CA LEU A 36 -31.52 6.21 7.87
C LEU A 36 -30.51 6.36 6.70
N LEU A 37 -30.91 5.96 5.48
CA LEU A 37 -30.12 6.17 4.27
C LEU A 37 -29.91 7.66 3.97
N ASN A 38 -30.93 8.50 4.14
CA ASN A 38 -30.85 9.94 3.94
C ASN A 38 -29.97 10.61 5.00
N LYS A 39 -30.07 10.22 6.28
CA LYS A 39 -29.14 10.66 7.33
C LYS A 39 -27.69 10.26 7.01
N ARG A 40 -27.46 9.03 6.54
CA ARG A 40 -26.13 8.58 6.09
C ARG A 40 -25.62 9.38 4.89
N LYS A 41 -26.48 9.75 3.93
CA LYS A 41 -26.12 10.61 2.79
C LYS A 41 -25.72 12.01 3.26
N LEU A 42 -26.47 12.61 4.19
CA LEU A 42 -26.16 13.93 4.75
C LEU A 42 -24.85 13.93 5.57
N GLN A 43 -24.68 12.94 6.45
CA GLN A 43 -23.45 12.78 7.23
C GLN A 43 -22.22 12.47 6.37
N ARG A 44 -22.43 11.86 5.19
CA ARG A 44 -21.39 11.65 4.18
C ARG A 44 -21.03 12.91 3.40
N GLY A 45 -21.73 14.04 3.59
CA GLY A 45 -21.26 15.33 3.11
C GLY A 45 -19.82 15.51 3.56
N LYS A 46 -18.89 15.71 2.61
CA LYS A 46 -17.46 15.80 2.91
C LYS A 46 -17.26 16.92 3.93
N GLN A 47 -16.95 16.56 5.18
CA GLN A 47 -16.46 17.53 6.15
C GLN A 47 -15.34 18.31 5.46
N ILE A 48 -15.51 19.62 5.36
CA ILE A 48 -14.51 20.51 4.76
C ILE A 48 -13.27 20.33 5.63
N LYS A 49 -12.24 19.68 5.09
CA LYS A 49 -10.97 19.51 5.79
C LYS A 49 -10.30 20.87 5.89
N PHE A 50 -10.56 21.57 6.98
CA PHE A 50 -9.89 22.82 7.31
C PHE A 50 -8.41 22.52 7.53
N LYS A 51 -7.56 23.05 6.64
CA LYS A 51 -6.11 23.07 6.86
C LYS A 51 -5.76 24.38 7.54
N ARG A 52 -4.99 24.31 8.63
CA ARG A 52 -4.45 25.50 9.28
C ARG A 52 -3.48 26.23 8.35
N LEU A 53 -3.38 27.55 8.49
CA LEU A 53 -2.46 28.39 7.71
C LEU A 53 -1.00 27.90 7.83
N GLU A 54 -0.59 27.49 9.03
CA GLU A 54 0.71 26.90 9.34
C GLU A 54 1.09 25.75 8.40
N ALA A 55 0.13 24.89 8.06
CA ALA A 55 0.37 23.74 7.18
C ALA A 55 0.72 24.20 5.75
N PHE A 56 0.11 25.28 5.27
CA PHE A 56 0.44 25.85 3.96
C PHE A 56 1.84 26.46 3.95
N VAL A 57 2.22 27.17 5.02
CA VAL A 57 3.56 27.74 5.16
C VAL A 57 4.62 26.62 5.19
N HIS A 58 4.37 25.57 5.98
CA HIS A 58 5.27 24.41 6.02
C HIS A 58 5.40 23.70 4.67
N ASP A 59 4.29 23.49 3.95
CA ASP A 59 4.29 22.89 2.62
C ASP A 59 5.07 23.75 1.62
N ALA A 60 4.91 25.07 1.67
CA ALA A 60 5.64 26.01 0.81
C ALA A 60 7.16 25.97 1.09
N GLN A 61 7.55 26.01 2.37
CA GLN A 61 8.96 25.91 2.78
C GLN A 61 9.57 24.56 2.40
N ARG A 62 8.83 23.45 2.54
CA ARG A 62 9.30 22.11 2.13
C ARG A 62 9.52 22.06 0.62
N LYS A 63 8.58 22.58 -0.16
CA LYS A 63 8.69 22.68 -1.61
C LYS A 63 9.90 23.51 -2.04
N GLN A 64 10.13 24.66 -1.39
CA GLN A 64 11.27 25.52 -1.69
C GLN A 64 12.60 24.84 -1.39
N ARG A 65 12.72 24.18 -0.22
CA ARG A 65 13.90 23.39 0.15
C ARG A 65 14.20 22.28 -0.85
N ASP A 66 13.16 21.58 -1.32
CA ASP A 66 13.31 20.56 -2.37
C ASP A 66 13.81 21.14 -3.69
N VAL A 67 13.26 22.27 -4.14
CA VAL A 67 13.70 22.92 -5.38
C VAL A 67 15.18 23.30 -5.29
N VAL A 68 15.60 23.91 -4.18
CA VAL A 68 17.00 24.28 -3.94
C VAL A 68 17.90 23.03 -3.91
N ARG A 69 17.49 21.97 -3.21
CA ARG A 69 18.22 20.70 -3.15
C ARG A 69 18.40 20.08 -4.54
N LEU A 70 17.34 20.05 -5.35
CA LEU A 70 17.41 19.50 -6.71
C LEU A 70 18.33 20.33 -7.62
N ARG A 71 18.35 21.67 -7.47
CA ARG A 71 19.34 22.50 -8.18
C ARG A 71 20.76 22.17 -7.75
N ARG A 72 21.02 22.03 -6.44
CA ARG A 72 22.34 21.66 -5.90
C ARG A 72 22.81 20.30 -6.42
N LEU A 73 21.91 19.31 -6.47
CA LEU A 73 22.20 17.97 -7.00
C LEU A 73 22.58 17.98 -8.49
N LYS A 74 22.02 18.92 -9.28
CA LYS A 74 22.39 19.09 -10.69
C LYS A 74 23.76 19.75 -10.86
N VAL A 75 24.07 20.76 -10.04
CA VAL A 75 25.33 21.51 -10.11
C VAL A 75 26.49 20.68 -9.57
N LYS A 76 26.31 20.03 -8.42
CA LYS A 76 27.30 19.15 -7.80
C LYS A 76 26.71 17.76 -7.64
N PRO A 77 26.74 16.93 -8.70
CA PRO A 77 26.40 15.53 -8.54
C PRO A 77 27.41 14.92 -7.58
N ARG A 78 26.94 14.26 -6.51
CA ARG A 78 27.81 13.37 -5.73
C ARG A 78 28.41 12.33 -6.70
N GLY A 79 29.65 11.89 -6.52
CA GLY A 79 30.27 10.89 -7.40
C GLY A 79 29.31 9.72 -7.67
N LEU A 80 29.14 9.34 -8.93
CA LEU A 80 28.31 8.19 -9.32
C LEU A 80 29.11 6.92 -9.04
N GLU A 81 29.42 6.65 -7.78
CA GLU A 81 29.96 5.35 -7.41
C GLU A 81 28.79 4.38 -7.52
N MET A 82 28.77 3.64 -8.64
CA MET A 82 27.93 2.47 -8.77
C MET A 82 28.54 1.43 -7.83
N PRO A 83 27.86 1.04 -6.75
CA PRO A 83 28.44 0.09 -5.83
C PRO A 83 28.56 -1.23 -6.58
N GLU A 84 29.79 -1.66 -6.81
CA GLU A 84 30.09 -2.85 -7.59
C GLU A 84 29.57 -4.08 -6.83
N GLY A 85 28.81 -4.95 -7.51
CA GLY A 85 28.41 -6.26 -7.01
C GLY A 85 26.91 -6.51 -6.78
N HIS A 86 26.05 -5.49 -6.76
CA HIS A 86 24.62 -5.70 -6.50
C HIS A 86 23.70 -5.08 -7.56
N PRO A 87 23.14 -5.90 -8.47
CA PRO A 87 22.30 -5.38 -9.54
C PRO A 87 20.86 -5.09 -9.10
N LEU A 88 20.43 -5.59 -7.93
CA LEU A 88 19.07 -5.43 -7.40
C LEU A 88 19.02 -4.48 -6.21
N VAL A 89 18.07 -3.54 -6.21
CA VAL A 89 17.79 -2.65 -5.08
C VAL A 89 16.36 -2.87 -4.60
N PHE A 90 16.17 -2.88 -3.28
CA PHE A 90 14.85 -2.76 -2.68
C PHE A 90 14.62 -1.35 -2.15
N VAL A 91 13.47 -0.78 -2.48
CA VAL A 91 13.15 0.62 -2.26
C VAL A 91 11.87 0.70 -1.44
N VAL A 92 11.92 1.30 -0.24
CA VAL A 92 10.80 1.44 0.69
C VAL A 92 10.49 2.89 0.96
N ARG A 93 9.23 3.28 0.80
CA ARG A 93 8.78 4.63 1.18
C ARG A 93 8.51 4.73 2.67
N ILE A 94 9.30 5.52 3.38
CA ILE A 94 9.19 5.71 4.84
C ILE A 94 8.43 6.99 5.20
N LYS A 95 8.59 8.07 4.41
CA LYS A 95 8.00 9.37 4.74
C LYS A 95 6.83 9.75 3.85
N ASP A 96 6.02 10.67 4.36
CA ASP A 96 4.94 11.30 3.62
C ASP A 96 5.44 12.35 2.62
N ILE A 97 4.75 12.42 1.49
CA ILE A 97 5.11 13.27 0.34
C ILE A 97 4.19 14.50 0.21
N GLN A 98 3.56 14.93 1.31
CA GLN A 98 2.77 16.15 1.32
C GLN A 98 3.68 17.38 1.17
N GLY A 99 3.27 18.37 0.36
CA GLY A 99 4.04 19.59 0.13
C GLY A 99 5.34 19.44 -0.68
N VAL A 100 5.62 18.28 -1.30
CA VAL A 100 6.88 18.07 -2.04
C VAL A 100 6.83 18.62 -3.47
N SER A 101 8.02 18.82 -4.07
CA SER A 101 8.15 19.27 -5.46
C SER A 101 7.49 18.32 -6.46
N ARG A 102 6.93 18.85 -7.56
CA ARG A 102 6.29 18.06 -8.63
C ARG A 102 7.24 17.02 -9.22
N HIS A 103 8.53 17.34 -9.31
CA HIS A 103 9.54 16.42 -9.84
C HIS A 103 9.69 15.17 -8.95
N VAL A 104 9.75 15.35 -7.62
CA VAL A 104 9.82 14.24 -6.66
C VAL A 104 8.55 13.38 -6.73
N LYS A 105 7.36 14.01 -6.82
CA LYS A 105 6.10 13.27 -6.96
C LYS A 105 6.08 12.37 -8.19
N LYS A 106 6.50 12.91 -9.35
CA LYS A 106 6.60 12.13 -10.59
C LYS A 106 7.53 10.93 -10.47
N VAL A 107 8.69 11.08 -9.82
CA VAL A 107 9.63 9.96 -9.63
C VAL A 107 9.04 8.90 -8.69
N ILE A 108 8.35 9.31 -7.61
CA ILE A 108 7.70 8.36 -6.69
C ILE A 108 6.54 7.63 -7.36
N GLU A 109 5.76 8.31 -8.20
CA GLU A 109 4.72 7.71 -9.04
C GLU A 109 5.31 6.72 -10.05
N PHE A 110 6.42 7.08 -10.70
CA PHE A 110 7.15 6.19 -11.61
C PHE A 110 7.63 4.91 -10.90
N LEU A 111 8.14 5.04 -9.67
CA LEU A 111 8.52 3.90 -8.82
C LEU A 111 7.32 3.13 -8.23
N ARG A 112 6.08 3.58 -8.47
CA ARG A 112 4.83 2.98 -7.95
C ARG A 112 4.67 3.02 -6.42
N LEU A 113 5.37 3.93 -5.74
CA LEU A 113 5.40 4.04 -4.27
C LEU A 113 4.32 4.99 -3.72
N HIS A 114 3.05 4.66 -3.98
CA HIS A 114 1.91 5.54 -3.62
C HIS A 114 1.58 5.54 -2.12
N LYS A 115 1.74 4.39 -1.45
CA LYS A 115 1.43 4.23 -0.02
C LYS A 115 2.69 4.41 0.83
N ILE A 116 2.53 4.91 2.05
CA ILE A 116 3.60 4.82 3.05
C ILE A 116 3.83 3.33 3.38
N PHE A 117 5.08 2.95 3.64
CA PHE A 117 5.52 1.58 3.82
C PHE A 117 5.17 0.67 2.62
N SER A 118 5.21 1.21 1.41
CA SER A 118 5.23 0.37 0.20
C SER A 118 6.67 0.12 -0.24
N GLY A 119 6.94 -1.09 -0.74
CA GLY A 119 8.24 -1.55 -1.20
C GLY A 119 8.22 -1.99 -2.66
N VAL A 120 9.27 -1.71 -3.43
CA VAL A 120 9.42 -2.13 -4.83
C VAL A 120 10.86 -2.54 -5.11
N PHE A 121 11.03 -3.56 -5.95
CA PHE A 121 12.31 -3.97 -6.51
C PHE A 121 12.69 -3.12 -7.73
N VAL A 122 13.92 -2.62 -7.77
CA VAL A 122 14.43 -1.76 -8.83
C VAL A 122 15.78 -2.28 -9.30
N LYS A 123 15.95 -2.41 -10.62
CA LYS A 123 17.25 -2.75 -11.22
C LYS A 123 18.21 -1.56 -11.09
N MET A 124 19.43 -1.83 -10.61
CA MET A 124 20.47 -0.83 -10.50
C MET A 124 20.97 -0.45 -11.90
N THR A 125 20.73 0.79 -12.29
CA THR A 125 21.23 1.42 -13.51
C THR A 125 21.66 2.84 -13.19
N ALA A 126 22.47 3.48 -14.05
CA ALA A 126 22.86 4.88 -13.87
C ALA A 126 21.63 5.81 -13.74
N SER A 127 20.55 5.51 -14.46
CA SER A 127 19.28 6.24 -14.39
C SER A 127 18.54 5.97 -13.06
N SER A 128 18.51 4.72 -12.60
CA SER A 128 17.92 4.34 -11.31
C SER A 128 18.61 5.08 -10.16
N ILE A 129 19.95 5.18 -10.17
CA ILE A 129 20.71 5.91 -9.14
C ILE A 129 20.33 7.40 -9.12
N LYS A 130 20.23 8.04 -10.30
CA LYS A 130 19.78 9.44 -10.40
C LYS A 130 18.38 9.63 -9.82
N MET A 131 17.45 8.72 -10.13
CA MET A 131 16.09 8.74 -9.58
C MET A 131 16.08 8.56 -8.06
N LEU A 132 16.84 7.58 -7.54
CA LEU A 132 16.93 7.29 -6.11
C LEU A 132 17.47 8.49 -5.31
N ARG A 133 18.45 9.21 -5.84
CA ARG A 133 18.98 10.45 -5.24
C ARG A 133 17.96 11.58 -5.17
N ILE A 134 17.06 11.67 -6.16
CA ILE A 134 15.98 12.66 -6.15
C ILE A 134 15.01 12.37 -4.98
N VAL A 135 14.68 11.10 -4.75
CA VAL A 135 13.69 10.65 -3.74
C VAL A 135 14.30 10.26 -2.38
N GLU A 136 15.63 10.28 -2.26
CA GLU A 136 16.42 9.93 -1.08
C GLU A 136 15.86 10.46 0.26
N PRO A 137 15.35 11.70 0.37
CA PRO A 137 14.82 12.20 1.64
C PRO A 137 13.54 11.51 2.12
N TYR A 138 12.84 10.77 1.25
CA TYR A 138 11.52 10.20 1.49
C TYR A 138 11.52 8.67 1.57
N VAL A 139 12.58 8.05 1.08
CA VAL A 139 12.65 6.64 0.76
C VAL A 139 13.95 6.07 1.36
N ALA A 140 13.87 4.91 2.01
CA ALA A 140 15.07 4.11 2.27
C ALA A 140 15.24 3.09 1.16
N TRP A 141 16.49 2.86 0.76
CA TRP A 141 16.80 1.85 -0.23
C TRP A 141 18.14 1.20 0.06
N GLY A 142 18.29 -0.04 -0.39
CA GLY A 142 19.50 -0.83 -0.17
C GLY A 142 19.46 -2.16 -0.89
N TYR A 143 20.41 -3.03 -0.56
CA TYR A 143 20.59 -4.33 -1.20
C TYR A 143 19.85 -5.43 -0.44
N PRO A 144 18.83 -6.06 -1.06
CA PRO A 144 18.11 -7.15 -0.42
C PRO A 144 18.90 -8.47 -0.55
N ASN A 145 18.85 -9.28 0.50
CA ASN A 145 19.36 -10.65 0.47
C ASN A 145 18.34 -11.58 -0.19
N LEU A 146 18.80 -12.71 -0.76
CA LEU A 146 17.92 -13.73 -1.36
C LEU A 146 16.80 -14.16 -0.41
N LYS A 147 17.12 -14.34 0.88
CA LYS A 147 16.14 -14.63 1.93
C LYS A 147 15.04 -13.56 2.04
N SER A 148 15.43 -12.28 2.05
CA SER A 148 14.49 -11.16 2.12
C SER A 148 13.60 -11.07 0.88
N VAL A 149 14.16 -11.29 -0.31
CA VAL A 149 13.41 -11.33 -1.57
C VAL A 149 12.38 -12.47 -1.55
N ARG A 150 12.82 -13.67 -1.20
CA ARG A 150 11.98 -14.86 -1.06
C ARG A 150 10.82 -14.60 -0.09
N GLU A 151 11.11 -14.11 1.11
CA GLU A 151 10.08 -13.85 2.11
C GLU A 151 9.07 -12.79 1.67
N LEU A 152 9.51 -11.73 0.99
CA LEU A 152 8.62 -10.69 0.47
C LEU A 152 7.67 -11.24 -0.61
N ILE A 153 8.20 -11.99 -1.57
CA ILE A 153 7.41 -12.58 -2.65
C ILE A 153 6.44 -13.62 -2.09
N LEU A 154 6.88 -14.51 -1.20
CA LEU A 154 6.01 -15.55 -0.64
C LEU A 154 4.94 -15.00 0.30
N LYS A 155 5.28 -14.07 1.21
CA LYS A 155 4.32 -13.58 2.22
C LYS A 155 3.43 -12.47 1.71
N ARG A 156 3.96 -11.61 0.82
CA ARG A 156 3.31 -10.35 0.42
C ARG A 156 3.21 -10.18 -1.10
N GLY A 157 3.61 -11.18 -1.88
CA GLY A 157 3.50 -11.19 -3.33
C GLY A 157 2.06 -11.15 -3.80
N GLN A 158 1.74 -10.10 -4.55
CA GLN A 158 0.43 -9.87 -5.12
C GLN A 158 0.58 -9.41 -6.55
N THR A 159 -0.37 -9.76 -7.38
CA THR A 159 -0.42 -9.38 -8.79
C THR A 159 -1.74 -8.69 -9.08
N ARG A 160 -1.77 -7.95 -10.19
CA ARG A 160 -2.97 -7.27 -10.64
C ARG A 160 -3.50 -7.91 -11.91
N ILE A 161 -4.50 -8.76 -11.77
CA ILE A 161 -5.16 -9.46 -12.88
C ILE A 161 -6.58 -8.94 -13.01
N ASN A 162 -7.01 -8.56 -14.22
CA ASN A 162 -8.34 -8.03 -14.48
C ASN A 162 -8.75 -6.89 -13.53
N LYS A 163 -7.81 -5.99 -13.24
CA LYS A 163 -7.92 -4.86 -12.30
C LYS A 163 -8.13 -5.24 -10.82
N LYS A 164 -8.21 -6.53 -10.48
CA LYS A 164 -8.31 -7.06 -9.12
C LYS A 164 -6.92 -7.46 -8.60
N LEU A 165 -6.76 -7.40 -7.28
CA LEU A 165 -5.55 -7.80 -6.58
C LEU A 165 -5.66 -9.29 -6.24
N VAL A 166 -4.70 -10.10 -6.68
CA VAL A 166 -4.70 -11.56 -6.50
C VAL A 166 -3.37 -11.96 -5.83
N PRO A 167 -3.40 -12.75 -4.74
CA PRO A 167 -2.17 -13.26 -4.13
C PRO A 167 -1.50 -14.32 -5.01
N LEU A 168 -0.18 -14.45 -4.88
CA LEU A 168 0.60 -15.46 -5.61
C LEU A 168 0.59 -16.81 -4.89
N THR A 169 -0.54 -17.53 -4.94
CA THR A 169 -0.66 -18.87 -4.32
C THR A 169 -0.35 -20.01 -5.28
N ASP A 170 -0.77 -19.89 -6.55
CA ASP A 170 -0.80 -21.01 -7.48
C ASP A 170 0.23 -20.82 -8.59
N ASN A 171 1.08 -21.83 -8.85
CA ASN A 171 2.05 -21.78 -9.95
C ASN A 171 1.38 -21.68 -11.32
N THR A 172 0.17 -22.25 -11.48
CA THR A 172 -0.58 -22.18 -12.75
C THR A 172 -0.92 -20.74 -13.15
N LEU A 173 -1.09 -19.84 -12.18
CA LEU A 173 -1.35 -18.43 -12.44
C LEU A 173 -0.10 -17.71 -12.94
N ILE A 174 1.06 -18.09 -12.42
CA ILE A 174 2.37 -17.57 -12.84
C ILE A 174 2.67 -18.04 -14.26
N GLU A 175 2.58 -19.36 -14.50
CA GLU A 175 2.82 -19.96 -15.81
C GLU A 175 1.92 -19.35 -16.90
N LYS A 176 0.63 -19.14 -16.62
CA LYS A 176 -0.30 -18.50 -17.58
C LYS A 176 0.13 -17.10 -18.01
N HIS A 177 0.74 -16.31 -17.12
CA HIS A 177 1.09 -14.92 -17.41
C HIS A 177 2.56 -14.73 -17.81
N LEU A 178 3.45 -15.53 -17.25
CA LEU A 178 4.90 -15.40 -17.35
C LEU A 178 5.58 -16.59 -18.04
N GLY A 179 4.84 -17.65 -18.39
CA GLY A 179 5.39 -18.81 -19.10
C GLY A 179 6.02 -18.46 -20.44
N LYS A 180 5.53 -17.40 -21.11
CA LYS A 180 6.16 -16.81 -22.31
C LYS A 180 7.59 -16.30 -22.11
N PHE A 181 7.99 -16.04 -20.86
CA PHE A 181 9.33 -15.60 -20.47
C PHE A 181 10.15 -16.74 -19.84
N GLY A 182 9.63 -17.98 -19.84
CA GLY A 182 10.27 -19.13 -19.22
C GLY A 182 10.13 -19.19 -17.70
N VAL A 183 9.22 -18.44 -17.10
CA VAL A 183 8.94 -18.47 -15.66
C VAL A 183 7.69 -19.29 -15.40
N ILE A 184 7.87 -20.49 -14.83
CA ILE A 184 6.81 -21.47 -14.63
C ILE A 184 6.34 -21.45 -13.17
N CYS A 185 7.28 -21.36 -12.23
CA CYS A 185 6.98 -21.41 -10.81
C CYS A 185 7.38 -20.12 -10.05
N LEU A 186 6.97 -20.07 -8.78
CA LEU A 186 7.39 -19.01 -7.85
C LEU A 186 8.90 -18.91 -7.67
N GLU A 187 9.60 -20.05 -7.71
CA GLU A 187 11.05 -20.08 -7.50
C GLU A 187 11.79 -19.42 -8.66
N ASP A 188 11.38 -19.72 -9.89
CA ASP A 188 11.90 -19.09 -11.11
C ASP A 188 11.69 -17.57 -11.06
N LEU A 189 10.53 -17.13 -10.56
CA LEU A 189 10.23 -15.71 -10.38
C LEU A 189 11.18 -15.04 -9.38
N ILE A 190 11.45 -15.70 -8.24
CA ILE A 190 12.38 -15.21 -7.22
C ILE A 190 13.80 -15.12 -7.81
N HIS A 191 14.23 -16.17 -8.52
CA HIS A 191 15.54 -16.21 -9.16
C HIS A 191 15.69 -15.10 -10.21
N GLU A 192 14.72 -14.92 -11.10
CA GLU A 192 14.78 -13.89 -12.15
C GLU A 192 14.80 -12.47 -11.57
N VAL A 193 14.05 -12.23 -10.49
CA VAL A 193 14.06 -10.96 -9.76
C VAL A 193 15.41 -10.71 -9.08
N TYR A 194 15.96 -11.70 -8.37
CA TYR A 194 17.24 -11.57 -7.65
C TYR A 194 18.42 -11.38 -8.59
N SER A 195 18.49 -12.20 -9.64
CA SER A 195 19.56 -12.17 -10.65
C SER A 195 19.41 -10.98 -11.61
N THR A 196 18.28 -10.27 -11.61
CA THR A 196 17.96 -9.14 -12.50
C THR A 196 18.12 -9.47 -13.99
N GLY A 197 17.54 -10.60 -14.39
CA GLY A 197 17.64 -11.16 -15.74
C GLY A 197 17.02 -10.29 -16.84
N LYS A 198 16.89 -10.87 -18.03
CA LYS A 198 16.45 -10.15 -19.24
C LYS A 198 15.01 -9.63 -19.09
N HIS A 199 14.15 -10.39 -18.40
CA HIS A 199 12.72 -10.10 -18.27
C HIS A 199 12.36 -9.44 -16.92
N PHE A 200 13.33 -8.81 -16.26
CA PHE A 200 13.13 -8.21 -14.95
C PHE A 200 12.03 -7.14 -14.93
N GLN A 201 11.87 -6.36 -16.01
CA GLN A 201 10.86 -5.29 -16.06
C GLN A 201 9.44 -5.89 -16.08
N GLU A 202 9.27 -6.99 -16.78
CA GLU A 202 8.01 -7.72 -16.91
C GLU A 202 7.65 -8.38 -15.58
N MET A 203 8.62 -8.98 -14.88
CA MET A 203 8.43 -9.55 -13.54
C MET A 203 8.04 -8.46 -12.52
N THR A 204 8.75 -7.34 -12.52
CA THR A 204 8.44 -6.22 -11.60
C THR A 204 7.12 -5.53 -11.93
N GLN A 205 6.70 -5.46 -13.19
CA GLN A 205 5.40 -4.93 -13.60
C GLN A 205 4.25 -5.86 -13.18
N PHE A 206 4.46 -7.17 -13.30
CA PHE A 206 3.51 -8.20 -12.85
C PHE A 206 3.28 -8.13 -11.34
N LEU A 207 4.36 -7.97 -10.58
CA LEU A 207 4.30 -7.76 -9.13
C LEU A 207 3.70 -6.39 -8.80
N CYS A 208 2.81 -6.37 -7.81
CA CYS A 208 2.38 -5.13 -7.17
C CYS A 208 3.42 -4.66 -6.16
N PRO A 209 3.49 -3.34 -5.86
CA PRO A 209 4.29 -2.84 -4.75
C PRO A 209 3.91 -3.57 -3.46
N PHE A 210 4.90 -4.09 -2.75
CA PHE A 210 4.73 -4.86 -1.53
C PHE A 210 4.17 -3.93 -0.45
N PRO A 211 2.94 -4.18 0.06
CA PRO A 211 2.44 -3.42 1.19
C PRO A 211 3.15 -3.94 2.44
N LEU A 212 4.05 -3.15 3.03
CA LEU A 212 4.70 -3.47 4.31
C LEU A 212 3.86 -2.94 5.48
N SER A 213 3.91 -3.62 6.62
CA SER A 213 3.11 -3.27 7.78
C SER A 213 4.00 -2.91 8.95
N VAL A 214 3.49 -2.03 9.81
CA VAL A 214 4.11 -1.71 11.08
C VAL A 214 3.51 -2.60 12.16
N ALA A 215 4.32 -3.11 13.08
CA ALA A 215 3.81 -3.81 14.26
C ALA A 215 2.84 -2.91 15.05
N ARG A 216 1.68 -3.43 15.46
CA ARG A 216 0.60 -2.63 16.07
C ARG A 216 1.05 -1.83 17.30
N HIS A 217 1.94 -2.39 18.12
CA HIS A 217 2.47 -1.72 19.32
C HIS A 217 3.45 -0.59 18.97
N ALA A 218 4.27 -0.75 17.93
CA ALA A 218 5.17 0.29 17.45
C ALA A 218 4.40 1.49 16.85
N ALA A 219 3.23 1.24 16.24
CA ALA A 219 2.40 2.30 15.68
C ALA A 219 1.81 3.29 16.72
N GLN A 220 1.70 2.90 17.99
CA GLN A 220 1.23 3.78 19.07
C GLN A 220 2.27 4.86 19.39
N ASN A 221 3.55 4.50 19.42
CA ASN A 221 4.68 5.40 19.67
C ASN A 221 5.29 5.90 18.35
N LYS A 222 4.57 6.75 17.60
CA LYS A 222 5.03 7.28 16.30
C LYS A 222 6.44 7.85 16.30
N MET A 223 6.80 8.60 17.37
CA MET A 223 8.12 9.23 17.51
C MET A 223 9.25 8.21 17.76
N GLY A 224 8.99 7.19 18.59
CA GLY A 224 9.94 6.09 18.83
C GLY A 224 10.10 5.22 17.61
N PHE A 225 8.98 4.87 16.96
CA PHE A 225 8.98 4.06 15.75
C PHE A 225 9.73 4.70 14.58
N LEU A 226 9.59 6.03 14.39
CA LEU A 226 10.38 6.75 13.39
C LEU A 226 11.90 6.73 13.68
N LYS A 227 12.30 6.58 14.94
CA LYS A 227 13.72 6.38 15.30
C LYS A 227 14.17 4.95 14.98
N GLU A 228 13.30 3.95 15.20
CA GLU A 228 13.59 2.53 14.97
C GLU A 228 13.73 2.16 13.48
N ILE A 229 12.87 2.68 12.61
CA ILE A 229 12.97 2.49 11.14
C ILE A 229 14.27 3.07 10.58
N GLY A 230 14.86 4.04 11.28
CA GLY A 230 16.07 4.72 10.89
C GLY A 230 15.83 5.84 9.88
N LYS A 231 16.94 6.38 9.37
CA LYS A 231 16.93 7.55 8.48
C LYS A 231 16.60 7.12 7.03
N PRO A 232 15.85 7.94 6.29
CA PRO A 232 15.68 7.73 4.85
C PRO A 232 17.02 7.94 4.14
N GLY A 233 17.16 7.32 2.97
CA GLY A 233 18.36 7.35 2.14
C GLY A 233 18.94 5.96 1.90
N TYR A 234 20.22 5.94 1.51
CA TYR A 234 20.93 4.69 1.26
C TYR A 234 21.25 3.98 2.59
N GLN A 235 20.80 2.73 2.71
CA GLN A 235 20.99 1.89 3.89
C GLN A 235 21.95 0.70 3.65
N GLY A 236 22.43 0.49 2.42
CA GLY A 236 23.26 -0.66 2.08
C GLY A 236 22.58 -1.98 2.43
N GLU A 237 23.25 -2.86 3.17
CA GLU A 237 22.72 -4.15 3.61
C GLU A 237 21.76 -4.06 4.81
N THR A 238 21.80 -2.95 5.57
CA THR A 238 20.94 -2.77 6.77
C THR A 238 19.45 -2.72 6.42
N ILE A 239 19.13 -2.49 5.13
CA ILE A 239 17.76 -2.58 4.61
C ILE A 239 17.10 -3.93 4.92
N ASN A 240 17.88 -5.01 5.02
CA ASN A 240 17.35 -6.33 5.33
C ASN A 240 16.77 -6.41 6.74
N GLN A 241 17.33 -5.66 7.69
CA GLN A 241 16.78 -5.55 9.04
C GLN A 241 15.45 -4.80 9.00
N LEU A 242 15.39 -3.71 8.24
CA LEU A 242 14.15 -2.95 8.03
C LEU A 242 13.06 -3.81 7.39
N ILE A 243 13.40 -4.59 6.36
CA ILE A 243 12.46 -5.51 5.72
C ILE A 243 11.92 -6.50 6.75
N ARG A 244 12.79 -7.14 7.56
CA ARG A 244 12.36 -8.10 8.57
C ARG A 244 11.45 -7.50 9.65
N GLN A 245 11.65 -6.23 10.00
CA GLN A 245 10.79 -5.53 10.97
C GLN A 245 9.40 -5.19 10.39
N LEU A 246 9.32 -4.94 9.09
CA LEU A 246 8.07 -4.51 8.43
C LEU A 246 7.31 -5.66 7.72
N ASN A 247 7.95 -6.82 7.54
CA ASN A 247 7.42 -7.99 6.83
C ASN A 247 6.54 -8.88 7.71
#